data_AF-A0A926IST3-F1
#
_entry.id   AF-A0A926IST3-F1
#
_cell.length_a   1.000
_cell.length_b   1.000
_cell.length_c   1.000
_cell.angle_alpha   90.00
_cell.angle_beta   90.00
_cell.angle_gamma   90.00
#
_symmetry.space_group_name_H-M   'P 1'
#
loop_
_entity.id
_entity.type
_entity.pdbx_description
1 polymer ?
#
loop_
_entity_poly.entity_id
_entity_poly.type
_entity_poly.pdbx_seq_one_letter_code
_entity_poly.pdbx_strand_id
1 'polypeptide(L)'
;MSNKIGVIILLIAFSIYLSSQKVEQNWIINTDLSKDETLILNVSNDTDGNVVFDFINQSNDSLYLFDSYLDGTYSIINEDLYGSKYLHRYDMKLKECKLSFLPILPFLSVNYTDVVVAGENKLIRKGQILYHFKPIPPQSCIQIAVPRKVFYSKEYVKEITLKDYSKFDSTIKFKDVIPKRCQRIKVEFAIYKDVSLLTSYDAFYFDELNFNKQALSYEVFSVSMDLLD
;
A
#
# COMPACT_ATOMS: atom_id res chain seq x y z
N MET A 1 -24.83 -36.25 -39.36
CA MET A 1 -24.09 -35.01 -38.99
C MET A 1 -24.50 -34.41 -37.63
N SER A 2 -25.58 -34.85 -36.98
CA SER A 2 -26.11 -34.21 -35.74
C SER A 2 -25.29 -34.47 -34.46
N ASN A 3 -24.75 -35.68 -34.26
CA ASN A 3 -24.07 -36.05 -32.99
C ASN A 3 -22.74 -35.35 -32.72
N LYS A 4 -22.03 -34.87 -33.76
CA LYS A 4 -20.72 -34.21 -33.57
C LYS A 4 -20.86 -32.79 -33.02
N ILE A 5 -21.95 -32.10 -33.37
CA ILE A 5 -22.22 -30.73 -32.92
C ILE A 5 -22.61 -30.72 -31.44
N GLY A 6 -23.43 -31.68 -31.00
CA GLY A 6 -23.82 -31.81 -29.59
C GLY A 6 -22.64 -32.05 -28.64
N VAL A 7 -21.67 -32.87 -29.05
CA VAL A 7 -20.46 -33.14 -28.25
C VAL A 7 -19.57 -31.90 -28.16
N ILE A 8 -19.46 -31.11 -29.22
CA ILE A 8 -18.68 -29.86 -29.23
C ILE A 8 -19.31 -28.83 -28.30
N ILE A 9 -20.64 -28.67 -28.34
CA ILE A 9 -21.36 -27.76 -27.44
C ILE A 9 -21.17 -28.18 -25.98
N LEU A 10 -21.24 -29.49 -25.69
CA LEU A 10 -21.02 -30.01 -24.33
C LEU A 10 -19.59 -29.74 -23.84
N LEU A 11 -18.57 -29.91 -24.71
CA LEU A 11 -17.17 -29.63 -24.37
C LEU A 11 -16.89 -28.14 -24.15
N ILE A 12 -17.53 -27.27 -24.92
CA ILE A 12 -17.45 -25.81 -24.74
C ILE A 12 -18.13 -25.42 -23.42
N ALA A 13 -19.32 -25.93 -23.15
CA ALA A 13 -20.03 -25.68 -21.90
C ALA A 13 -19.24 -26.21 -20.68
N PHE A 14 -18.60 -27.38 -20.81
CA PHE A 14 -17.76 -27.95 -19.77
C PHE A 14 -16.45 -27.15 -19.57
N SER A 15 -15.86 -26.61 -20.64
CA SER A 15 -14.69 -25.73 -20.56
C SER A 15 -15.04 -24.38 -19.92
N ILE A 16 -16.20 -23.81 -20.25
CA ILE A 16 -16.72 -22.59 -19.61
C ILE A 16 -17.01 -22.85 -18.12
N TYR A 17 -17.60 -24.00 -17.79
CA TYR A 17 -17.85 -24.41 -16.41
C TYR A 17 -16.56 -24.63 -15.60
N LEU A 18 -15.55 -25.27 -16.18
CA LEU A 18 -14.21 -25.39 -15.59
C LEU A 18 -13.53 -24.02 -15.44
N SER A 19 -13.76 -23.09 -16.37
CA SER A 19 -13.26 -21.72 -16.29
C SER A 19 -14.00 -20.87 -15.24
N SER A 20 -15.26 -21.24 -14.92
CA SER A 20 -16.08 -20.56 -13.91
C SER A 20 -15.92 -21.17 -12.51
N GLN A 21 -15.26 -22.32 -12.36
CA GLN A 21 -14.76 -22.78 -11.08
C GLN A 21 -13.55 -21.91 -10.70
N LYS A 22 -13.82 -20.66 -10.31
CA LYS A 22 -12.89 -19.86 -9.53
C LYS A 22 -12.53 -20.67 -8.30
N VAL A 23 -11.26 -21.04 -8.20
CA VAL A 23 -10.69 -21.48 -6.93
C VAL A 23 -10.82 -20.28 -5.98
N GLU A 24 -11.81 -20.31 -5.10
CA GLU A 24 -11.82 -19.48 -3.89
C GLU A 24 -10.61 -19.90 -3.07
N GLN A 25 -9.47 -19.27 -3.34
CA GLN A 25 -8.31 -19.34 -2.48
C GLN A 25 -8.65 -18.51 -1.24
N ASN A 26 -9.22 -19.17 -0.22
CA ASN A 26 -9.53 -18.58 1.08
C ASN A 26 -8.23 -18.26 1.82
N TRP A 27 -7.84 -16.99 1.80
CA TRP A 27 -6.75 -16.49 2.64
C TRP A 27 -7.18 -16.59 4.09
N ILE A 28 -6.34 -17.20 4.93
CA ILE A 28 -6.50 -17.07 6.38
C ILE A 28 -6.01 -15.66 6.73
N ILE A 29 -6.97 -14.76 6.89
CA ILE A 29 -6.72 -13.40 7.36
C ILE A 29 -6.62 -13.48 8.87
N ASN A 30 -5.41 -13.37 9.39
CA ASN A 30 -5.20 -13.15 10.81
C ASN A 30 -5.22 -11.63 11.02
N THR A 31 -6.37 -11.10 11.41
CA THR A 31 -6.54 -9.72 11.86
C THR A 31 -5.79 -9.54 13.18
N ASP A 32 -4.58 -9.01 13.12
CA ASP A 32 -3.99 -8.35 14.28
C ASP A 32 -4.76 -7.06 14.48
N LEU A 33 -5.82 -7.12 15.30
CA LEU A 33 -6.62 -5.95 15.68
C LEU A 33 -5.68 -4.87 16.22
N SER A 34 -5.76 -3.69 15.62
CA SER A 34 -5.12 -2.48 16.15
C SER A 34 -5.48 -2.33 17.62
N LYS A 35 -4.51 -1.87 18.43
CA LYS A 35 -4.75 -1.51 19.84
C LYS A 35 -5.65 -0.28 19.99
N ASP A 36 -5.97 0.41 18.90
CA ASP A 36 -6.84 1.59 18.90
C ASP A 36 -8.27 1.16 18.52
N GLU A 37 -9.20 1.24 19.49
CA GLU A 37 -10.64 0.90 19.33
C GLU A 37 -11.35 1.85 18.35
N THR A 38 -10.67 2.85 17.81
CA THR A 38 -11.26 3.87 16.94
C THR A 38 -11.29 3.50 15.46
N LEU A 39 -10.52 2.51 15.01
CA LEU A 39 -10.46 2.11 13.60
C LEU A 39 -10.36 0.59 13.47
N ILE A 40 -11.33 -0.01 12.78
CA ILE A 40 -11.33 -1.43 12.44
C ILE A 40 -10.86 -1.59 10.99
N LEU A 41 -10.00 -2.57 10.75
CA LEU A 41 -9.56 -2.97 9.42
C LEU A 41 -10.04 -4.39 9.12
N ASN A 42 -10.95 -4.51 8.15
CA ASN A 42 -11.35 -5.81 7.61
C ASN A 42 -10.70 -6.03 6.25
N VAL A 43 -10.47 -7.30 5.92
CA VAL A 43 -9.90 -7.69 4.62
C VAL A 43 -10.87 -8.67 3.96
N SER A 44 -11.07 -8.49 2.67
CA SER A 44 -11.86 -9.40 1.83
C SER A 44 -11.23 -9.50 0.44
N ASN A 45 -11.79 -10.34 -0.42
CA ASN A 45 -11.43 -10.40 -1.82
C ASN A 45 -12.65 -9.98 -2.64
N ASP A 46 -12.44 -9.17 -3.69
CA ASP A 46 -13.52 -8.83 -4.61
C ASP A 46 -13.62 -9.82 -5.78
N THR A 47 -14.64 -9.62 -6.62
CA THR A 47 -14.87 -10.44 -7.82
C THR A 47 -13.83 -10.21 -8.91
N ASP A 48 -13.10 -9.11 -8.88
CA ASP A 48 -12.14 -8.71 -9.90
C ASP A 48 -10.71 -9.17 -9.56
N GLY A 49 -10.55 -9.89 -8.45
CA GLY A 49 -9.28 -10.46 -8.02
C GLY A 49 -8.40 -9.45 -7.28
N ASN A 50 -8.98 -8.39 -6.71
CA ASN A 50 -8.32 -7.49 -5.78
C ASN A 50 -8.51 -7.97 -4.35
N VAL A 51 -7.54 -7.63 -3.51
CA VAL A 51 -7.68 -7.68 -2.06
C VAL A 51 -8.27 -6.35 -1.62
N VAL A 52 -9.41 -6.39 -0.94
CA VAL A 52 -10.13 -5.20 -0.46
C VAL A 52 -9.88 -5.02 1.02
N PHE A 53 -9.51 -3.79 1.39
CA PHE A 53 -9.33 -3.34 2.76
C PHE A 53 -10.45 -2.38 3.12
N ASP A 54 -11.28 -2.77 4.09
CA ASP A 54 -12.35 -1.95 4.64
C ASP A 54 -11.85 -1.26 5.91
N PHE A 55 -11.76 0.06 5.86
CA PHE A 55 -11.38 0.90 6.99
C PHE A 55 -12.62 1.50 7.62
N ILE A 56 -13.00 1.03 8.81
CA ILE A 56 -14.21 1.41 9.52
C ILE A 56 -13.84 2.31 10.69
N ASN A 57 -14.08 3.60 10.54
CA ASN A 57 -13.84 4.61 11.58
C ASN A 57 -14.98 4.60 12.60
N GLN A 58 -14.68 4.21 13.83
CA GLN A 58 -15.59 4.18 14.98
C GLN A 58 -15.50 5.44 15.84
N SER A 59 -14.61 6.38 15.51
CA SER A 59 -14.48 7.65 16.23
C SER A 59 -15.51 8.69 15.79
N ASN A 60 -15.58 9.79 16.55
CA ASN A 60 -16.41 10.95 16.23
C ASN A 60 -15.71 11.97 15.31
N ASP A 61 -14.41 11.76 15.05
CA ASP A 61 -13.60 12.64 14.22
C ASP A 61 -13.23 11.96 12.90
N SER A 62 -12.82 12.76 11.90
CA SER A 62 -12.30 12.20 10.66
C SER A 62 -10.91 11.63 10.87
N LEU A 63 -10.64 10.48 10.28
CA LEU A 63 -9.28 9.93 10.15
C LEU A 63 -8.83 10.08 8.70
N TYR A 64 -7.52 10.02 8.47
CA TYR A 64 -6.95 10.23 7.14
C TYR A 64 -6.01 9.09 6.79
N LEU A 65 -6.39 8.31 5.78
CA LEU A 65 -5.53 7.27 5.22
C LEU A 65 -4.53 7.91 4.26
N PHE A 66 -3.24 7.69 4.48
CA PHE A 66 -2.24 7.99 3.47
C PHE A 66 -2.31 6.96 2.33
N ASP A 67 -2.70 7.43 1.15
CA ASP A 67 -3.01 6.58 0.00
C ASP A 67 -2.24 7.03 -1.26
N SER A 68 -1.13 7.74 -1.09
CA SER A 68 -0.37 8.33 -2.21
C SER A 68 0.22 7.30 -3.19
N TYR A 69 0.34 6.03 -2.80
CA TYR A 69 0.73 4.95 -3.72
C TYR A 69 -0.47 4.24 -4.36
N LEU A 70 -1.67 4.46 -3.82
CA LEU A 70 -2.90 3.74 -4.09
C LEU A 70 -3.85 4.56 -4.96
N ASP A 71 -3.75 5.89 -4.88
CA ASP A 71 -4.52 6.80 -5.71
C ASP A 71 -3.87 6.97 -7.10
N GLY A 72 -4.59 6.55 -8.14
CA GLY A 72 -4.19 6.74 -9.53
C GLY A 72 -4.34 8.20 -10.01
N THR A 73 -5.01 9.05 -9.25
CA THR A 73 -5.39 10.41 -9.67
C THR A 73 -4.23 11.40 -9.68
N TYR A 74 -3.19 11.16 -8.85
CA TYR A 74 -1.97 11.99 -8.81
C TYR A 74 -0.79 11.37 -9.57
N SER A 75 -1.03 10.27 -10.29
CA SER A 75 -0.08 9.76 -11.28
C SER A 75 -0.08 10.71 -12.49
N ILE A 76 0.62 11.84 -12.35
CA ILE A 76 1.02 12.73 -13.47
C ILE A 76 1.84 11.92 -14.52
N ILE A 77 2.32 10.76 -14.11
CA ILE A 77 3.03 9.74 -14.87
C ILE A 77 2.10 8.53 -14.82
N ASN A 78 1.55 8.04 -15.94
CA ASN A 78 0.66 6.87 -16.01
C ASN A 78 1.38 5.56 -15.57
N GLU A 79 1.86 5.50 -14.34
CA GLU A 79 2.61 4.38 -13.76
C GLU A 79 2.01 4.00 -12.41
N ASP A 80 1.87 2.69 -12.21
CA ASP A 80 1.38 2.08 -10.98
C ASP A 80 2.42 2.23 -9.85
N LEU A 81 2.22 3.19 -8.92
CA LEU A 81 3.12 3.39 -7.78
C LEU A 81 3.07 2.23 -6.77
N TYR A 82 1.94 1.55 -6.69
CA TYR A 82 1.75 0.37 -5.86
C TYR A 82 2.63 -0.83 -6.28
N GLY A 83 3.24 -0.82 -7.48
CA GLY A 83 4.21 -1.83 -7.93
C GLY A 83 5.67 -1.56 -7.54
N SER A 84 5.94 -0.50 -6.77
CA SER A 84 7.29 -0.09 -6.40
C SER A 84 7.97 -1.10 -5.45
N LYS A 85 9.21 -1.52 -5.78
CA LYS A 85 10.02 -2.40 -4.92
C LYS A 85 10.25 -1.86 -3.51
N TYR A 86 10.16 -0.54 -3.31
CA TYR A 86 10.35 0.09 -2.00
C TYR A 86 9.18 -0.13 -1.02
N LEU A 87 8.02 -0.54 -1.54
CA LEU A 87 6.88 -0.98 -0.71
C LEU A 87 7.11 -2.39 -0.18
N HIS A 88 7.90 -3.21 -0.88
CA HIS A 88 8.25 -4.57 -0.49
C HIS A 88 9.46 -4.59 0.42
N ARG A 89 9.23 -4.78 1.72
CA ARG A 89 10.31 -4.75 2.72
C ARG A 89 10.50 -6.08 3.41
N TYR A 90 11.72 -6.34 3.85
CA TYR A 90 12.06 -7.54 4.59
C TYR A 90 12.70 -7.20 5.93
N ASP A 91 12.00 -7.58 7.01
CA ASP A 91 12.53 -7.48 8.37
C ASP A 91 13.47 -8.67 8.62
N MET A 92 14.77 -8.42 8.59
CA MET A 92 15.79 -9.47 8.82
C MET A 92 15.76 -10.04 10.24
N LYS A 93 15.29 -9.27 11.24
CA LYS A 93 15.25 -9.70 12.64
C LYS A 93 14.07 -10.64 12.88
N LEU A 94 12.89 -10.23 12.42
CA LEU A 94 11.65 -11.00 12.56
C LEU A 94 11.47 -12.04 11.46
N LYS A 95 12.26 -11.95 10.37
CA LYS A 95 12.13 -12.75 9.14
C LYS A 95 10.78 -12.58 8.46
N GLU A 96 10.23 -11.38 8.50
CA GLU A 96 8.90 -11.04 8.00
C GLU A 96 8.96 -10.28 6.69
N CYS A 97 8.10 -10.66 5.75
CA CYS A 97 7.90 -9.92 4.51
C CYS A 97 6.78 -8.89 4.71
N LYS A 98 7.00 -7.66 4.27
CA LYS A 98 6.07 -6.54 4.44
C LYS A 98 5.71 -5.94 3.10
N LEU A 99 4.45 -5.55 2.96
CA LEU A 99 3.96 -4.61 1.95
C LEU A 99 3.57 -3.33 2.68
N SER A 100 4.46 -2.34 2.68
CA SER A 100 4.38 -1.18 3.55
C SER A 100 4.05 0.09 2.75
N PHE A 101 2.79 0.53 2.85
CA PHE A 101 2.29 1.78 2.27
C PHE A 101 2.58 3.00 3.17
N LEU A 102 3.57 2.89 4.06
CA LEU A 102 4.00 3.98 4.91
C LEU A 102 4.66 5.11 4.09
N PRO A 103 4.58 6.37 4.54
CA PRO A 103 5.05 7.55 3.81
C PRO A 103 6.60 7.60 3.75
N ILE A 104 7.19 6.82 2.85
CA ILE A 104 8.62 6.89 2.50
C ILE A 104 8.93 8.00 1.49
N LEU A 105 7.95 8.42 0.68
CA LEU A 105 8.11 9.46 -0.36
C LEU A 105 8.89 10.71 0.09
N PRO A 106 8.66 11.29 1.29
CA PRO A 106 9.40 12.47 1.76
C PRO A 106 10.89 12.22 1.95
N PHE A 107 11.28 10.97 2.13
CA PHE A 107 12.65 10.55 2.40
C PHE A 107 13.31 9.87 1.19
N LEU A 108 12.59 9.75 0.07
CA LEU A 108 13.13 9.28 -1.20
C LEU A 108 13.85 10.40 -1.97
N SER A 109 13.86 11.65 -1.49
CA SER A 109 14.56 12.76 -2.16
C SER A 109 15.99 12.93 -1.67
N VAL A 110 16.89 12.61 -2.60
CA VAL A 110 18.32 12.89 -2.58
C VAL A 110 18.49 14.28 -3.21
N ASN A 111 18.99 15.24 -2.44
CA ASN A 111 19.42 16.59 -2.84
C ASN A 111 18.35 17.64 -3.22
N TYR A 112 18.59 18.87 -2.72
CA TYR A 112 17.89 20.13 -3.02
C TYR A 112 18.09 20.62 -4.47
N THR A 113 17.89 19.76 -5.47
CA THR A 113 17.94 20.14 -6.89
C THR A 113 16.85 19.42 -7.68
N ASP A 114 15.73 20.12 -7.87
CA ASP A 114 14.72 20.00 -8.93
C ASP A 114 14.16 18.63 -9.40
N VAL A 115 14.59 17.50 -8.82
CA VAL A 115 14.22 16.16 -9.28
C VAL A 115 14.23 15.14 -8.12
N VAL A 116 13.06 14.65 -7.68
CA VAL A 116 12.96 13.46 -6.80
C VAL A 116 12.88 12.20 -7.66
N VAL A 117 13.79 11.26 -7.43
CA VAL A 117 13.93 10.04 -8.21
C VAL A 117 13.30 8.87 -7.46
N ALA A 118 12.05 8.52 -7.79
CA ALA A 118 11.36 7.35 -7.25
C ALA A 118 11.46 6.09 -8.15
N GLY A 119 12.67 5.67 -8.52
CA GLY A 119 12.95 4.52 -9.39
C GLY A 119 14.13 4.86 -10.31
N GLU A 120 14.85 3.89 -10.88
CA GLU A 120 16.11 4.15 -11.62
C GLU A 120 16.02 5.25 -12.69
N ASN A 121 14.81 5.64 -13.15
CA ASN A 121 14.57 6.72 -14.10
C ASN A 121 13.44 7.73 -13.74
N LYS A 122 12.95 7.84 -12.50
CA LYS A 122 11.83 8.77 -12.21
C LYS A 122 12.31 10.21 -11.97
N LEU A 123 11.59 11.22 -12.45
CA LEU A 123 11.87 12.65 -12.21
C LEU A 123 10.64 13.34 -11.60
N ILE A 124 10.67 13.68 -10.32
CA ILE A 124 9.62 14.44 -9.61
C ILE A 124 10.09 15.89 -9.44
N ARG A 125 9.29 16.87 -9.85
CA ARG A 125 9.74 18.28 -9.85
C ARG A 125 9.77 18.89 -8.45
N LYS A 126 10.59 19.93 -8.27
CA LYS A 126 10.61 20.76 -7.05
C LYS A 126 9.21 21.28 -6.71
N GLY A 127 8.83 21.14 -5.44
CA GLY A 127 7.59 21.67 -4.88
C GLY A 127 6.36 20.78 -4.99
N GLN A 128 6.50 19.52 -5.41
CA GLN A 128 5.42 18.54 -5.32
C GLN A 128 5.56 17.75 -4.02
N ILE A 129 4.82 18.18 -3.01
CA ILE A 129 4.59 17.41 -1.79
C ILE A 129 3.61 16.29 -2.19
N LEU A 130 4.08 15.05 -2.26
CA LEU A 130 3.31 13.89 -2.75
C LEU A 130 2.36 13.29 -1.70
N TYR A 131 1.94 14.06 -0.70
CA TYR A 131 0.97 13.57 0.28
C TYR A 131 -0.43 13.70 -0.28
N HIS A 132 -0.99 12.57 -0.67
CA HIS A 132 -2.42 12.37 -0.82
C HIS A 132 -2.98 11.61 0.38
N PHE A 133 -4.16 12.04 0.81
CA PHE A 133 -4.90 11.41 1.88
C PHE A 133 -6.34 11.18 1.47
N LYS A 134 -6.83 9.97 1.70
CA LYS A 134 -8.25 9.66 1.63
C LYS A 134 -8.88 9.86 3.01
N PRO A 135 -9.85 10.78 3.16
CA PRO A 135 -10.56 10.93 4.42
C PRO A 135 -11.40 9.69 4.71
N ILE A 136 -11.43 9.28 5.97
CA ILE A 136 -12.32 8.29 6.55
C ILE A 136 -13.25 9.04 7.50
N PRO A 137 -14.45 9.45 7.03
CA PRO A 137 -15.38 10.22 7.85
C PRO A 137 -15.75 9.52 9.18
N PRO A 138 -16.22 10.25 10.19
CA PRO A 138 -16.70 9.67 11.44
C PRO A 138 -17.79 8.62 11.20
N GLN A 139 -17.79 7.54 11.99
CA GLN A 139 -18.82 6.49 11.94
C GLN A 139 -19.07 5.93 10.52
N SER A 140 -18.01 5.83 9.72
CA SER A 140 -18.12 5.46 8.30
C SER A 140 -17.08 4.42 7.90
N CYS A 141 -17.29 3.84 6.73
CA CYS A 141 -16.38 2.89 6.12
C CYS A 141 -15.91 3.42 4.77
N ILE A 142 -14.61 3.30 4.51
CA ILE A 142 -14.05 3.43 3.15
C ILE A 142 -13.41 2.12 2.72
N GLN A 143 -13.41 1.89 1.41
CA GLN A 143 -12.77 0.73 0.82
C GLN A 143 -11.56 1.15 -0.01
N ILE A 144 -10.51 0.32 0.06
CA ILE A 144 -9.35 0.37 -0.82
C ILE A 144 -9.17 -1.02 -1.44
N ALA A 145 -9.18 -1.08 -2.76
CA ALA A 145 -8.89 -2.28 -3.52
C ALA A 145 -7.43 -2.26 -3.98
N VAL A 146 -6.68 -3.32 -3.69
CA VAL A 146 -5.30 -3.50 -4.14
C VAL A 146 -5.21 -4.72 -5.05
N PRO A 147 -4.70 -4.58 -6.29
CA PRO A 147 -4.55 -5.71 -7.19
C PRO A 147 -3.72 -6.84 -6.58
N ARG A 148 -4.18 -8.08 -6.67
CA ARG A 148 -3.52 -9.22 -6.04
C ARG A 148 -2.08 -9.45 -6.52
N LYS A 149 -1.75 -9.05 -7.75
CA LYS A 149 -0.38 -9.06 -8.29
C LYS A 149 0.62 -8.32 -7.40
N VAL A 150 0.17 -7.30 -6.67
CA VAL A 150 1.02 -6.46 -5.82
C VAL A 150 1.55 -7.22 -4.62
N PHE A 151 0.84 -8.24 -4.13
CA PHE A 151 1.26 -8.97 -2.93
C PHE A 151 2.43 -9.92 -3.20
N TYR A 152 2.71 -10.20 -4.48
CA TYR A 152 3.75 -11.13 -4.91
C TYR A 152 4.89 -10.36 -5.58
N SER A 153 5.93 -10.04 -4.81
CA SER A 153 7.18 -9.49 -5.33
C SER A 153 8.32 -10.50 -5.18
N LYS A 154 9.29 -10.44 -6.09
CA LYS A 154 10.58 -11.13 -5.96
C LYS A 154 11.69 -10.19 -5.48
N GLU A 155 11.42 -8.90 -5.51
CA GLU A 155 12.36 -7.84 -5.13
C GLU A 155 11.91 -7.24 -3.81
N TYR A 156 12.79 -7.29 -2.82
CA TYR A 156 12.56 -6.69 -1.51
C TYR A 156 13.73 -5.80 -1.16
N VAL A 157 13.45 -4.76 -0.38
CA VAL A 157 14.46 -3.95 0.28
C VAL A 157 14.51 -4.28 1.77
N LYS A 158 15.65 -4.06 2.42
CA LYS A 158 15.78 -4.21 3.87
C LYS A 158 14.81 -3.27 4.57
N GLU A 159 14.15 -3.77 5.62
CA GLU A 159 13.28 -2.95 6.46
C GLU A 159 14.01 -1.71 6.99
N ILE A 160 13.30 -0.58 6.94
CA ILE A 160 13.73 0.69 7.47
C ILE A 160 12.69 1.22 8.45
N THR A 161 13.15 1.83 9.53
CA THR A 161 12.28 2.56 10.44
C THR A 161 12.32 4.03 10.06
N LEU A 162 11.22 4.56 9.53
CA LEU A 162 11.16 5.95 9.04
C LEU A 162 11.44 6.98 10.14
N LYS A 163 11.17 6.64 11.39
CA LYS A 163 11.45 7.49 12.56
C LYS A 163 12.95 7.67 12.84
N ASP A 164 13.80 6.83 12.26
CA ASP A 164 15.26 6.91 12.41
C ASP A 164 15.88 7.88 11.40
N TYR A 165 15.09 8.40 10.44
CA TYR A 165 15.57 9.28 9.40
C TYR A 165 15.06 10.70 9.59
N SER A 166 15.98 11.63 9.40
CA SER A 166 15.68 13.04 9.24
C SER A 166 15.45 13.34 7.76
N LYS A 167 14.60 14.31 7.43
CA LYS A 167 14.54 14.80 6.05
C LYS A 167 15.82 15.52 5.59
N PHE A 168 16.70 15.87 6.54
CA PHE A 168 18.03 16.39 6.25
C PHE A 168 19.02 15.28 5.89
N ASP A 169 18.64 14.01 6.07
CA ASP A 169 19.44 12.89 5.60
C ASP A 169 19.41 12.90 4.09
N SER A 170 20.51 13.39 3.52
CA SER A 170 20.70 13.54 2.08
C SER A 170 20.57 12.24 1.28
N THR A 171 20.50 11.05 1.91
CA THR A 171 20.34 9.77 1.21
C THR A 171 19.79 8.69 2.15
N ILE A 172 18.56 8.20 1.94
CA ILE A 172 18.17 6.88 2.46
C ILE A 172 18.69 5.81 1.52
N LYS A 173 19.61 4.97 2.01
CA LYS A 173 20.11 3.82 1.27
C LYS A 173 19.23 2.59 1.51
N PHE A 174 18.32 2.33 0.58
CA PHE A 174 17.63 1.05 0.53
C PHE A 174 18.61 -0.02 0.04
N LYS A 175 18.75 -1.09 0.81
CA LYS A 175 19.56 -2.24 0.45
C LYS A 175 18.65 -3.33 -0.09
N ASP A 176 18.89 -3.80 -1.31
CA ASP A 176 18.16 -4.94 -1.86
C ASP A 176 18.45 -6.21 -1.04
N VAL A 177 17.41 -7.04 -0.89
CA VAL A 177 17.43 -8.30 -0.14
C VAL A 177 16.65 -9.34 -0.92
N ILE A 178 17.17 -10.56 -0.95
CA ILE A 178 16.47 -11.73 -1.50
C ILE A 178 15.97 -12.58 -0.32
N PRO A 179 14.68 -12.50 0.04
CA PRO A 179 14.13 -13.33 1.11
C PRO A 179 14.09 -14.80 0.67
N LYS A 180 14.37 -15.72 1.61
CA LYS A 180 14.39 -17.16 1.31
C LYS A 180 12.99 -17.71 0.98
N ARG A 181 11.95 -17.21 1.65
CA ARG A 181 10.52 -17.53 1.39
C ARG A 181 9.63 -16.51 2.10
N CYS A 182 8.63 -15.99 1.41
CA CYS A 182 7.57 -15.17 1.99
C CYS A 182 6.26 -15.96 1.93
N GLN A 183 5.91 -16.67 3.01
CA GLN A 183 4.62 -17.38 3.11
C GLN A 183 3.53 -16.51 3.74
N ARG A 184 3.92 -15.49 4.51
CA ARG A 184 3.03 -14.53 5.12
C ARG A 184 3.56 -13.14 4.81
N ILE A 185 2.66 -12.23 4.47
CA ILE A 185 2.97 -10.84 4.22
C ILE A 185 2.21 -9.97 5.21
N LYS A 186 2.93 -9.07 5.86
CA LYS A 186 2.35 -8.04 6.71
C LYS A 186 2.10 -6.79 5.87
N VAL A 187 0.85 -6.42 5.71
CA VAL A 187 0.45 -5.21 4.97
C VAL A 187 0.35 -4.08 5.98
N GLU A 188 0.95 -2.93 5.68
CA GLU A 188 0.98 -1.77 6.59
C GLU A 188 0.43 -0.51 5.92
N PHE A 189 -0.43 0.21 6.63
CA PHE A 189 -1.04 1.48 6.24
C PHE A 189 -0.72 2.56 7.27
N ALA A 190 -0.63 3.80 6.84
CA ALA A 190 -0.45 4.96 7.70
C ALA A 190 -1.77 5.72 7.86
N ILE A 191 -2.22 5.87 9.12
CA ILE A 191 -3.42 6.60 9.48
C ILE A 191 -3.05 7.83 10.29
N TYR A 192 -3.59 8.98 9.90
CA TYR A 192 -3.37 10.27 10.53
C TYR A 192 -4.66 10.77 11.18
N LYS A 193 -4.52 11.42 12.35
CA LYS A 193 -5.59 12.17 13.01
C LYS A 193 -5.70 13.61 12.49
N ASP A 194 -4.61 14.16 11.97
CA ASP A 194 -4.54 15.49 11.36
C ASP A 194 -3.51 15.52 10.22
N VAL A 195 -3.89 16.18 9.12
CA VAL A 195 -3.10 16.32 7.88
C VAL A 195 -3.03 17.77 7.39
N SER A 196 -3.46 18.72 8.21
CA SER A 196 -3.57 20.15 7.86
C SER A 196 -2.26 20.76 7.35
N LEU A 197 -1.12 20.42 7.95
CA LEU A 197 0.19 20.88 7.50
C LEU A 197 0.68 20.08 6.28
N LEU A 198 0.39 18.78 6.21
CA LEU A 198 0.82 17.92 5.09
C LEU A 198 0.08 18.21 3.78
N THR A 199 -1.10 18.83 3.88
CA THR A 199 -1.92 19.28 2.74
C THR A 199 -1.78 20.79 2.46
N SER A 200 -1.02 21.51 3.29
CA SER A 200 -0.77 22.95 3.12
C SER A 200 0.52 23.18 2.33
N TYR A 201 0.41 23.93 1.22
CA TYR A 201 1.55 24.31 0.39
C TYR A 201 2.61 25.11 1.18
N ASP A 202 2.15 26.04 2.01
CA ASP A 202 3.01 26.96 2.74
C ASP A 202 3.72 26.27 3.92
N ALA A 203 3.06 25.31 4.57
CA ALA A 203 3.59 24.66 5.77
C ALA A 203 4.93 23.94 5.51
N PHE A 204 5.14 23.39 4.31
CA PHE A 204 6.40 22.74 3.96
C PHE A 204 7.59 23.69 3.94
N TYR A 205 7.39 24.94 3.49
CA TYR A 205 8.46 25.93 3.35
C TYR A 205 8.60 26.83 4.57
N PHE A 206 7.49 27.15 5.23
CA PHE A 206 7.44 28.16 6.28
C PHE A 206 7.24 27.58 7.68
N ASP A 207 6.73 26.35 7.82
CA ASP A 207 6.57 25.66 9.11
C ASP A 207 7.17 24.24 9.06
N GLU A 208 8.43 24.23 8.66
CA GLU A 208 9.21 23.03 8.37
C GLU A 208 9.25 22.02 9.54
N LEU A 209 9.39 22.54 10.76
CA LEU A 209 9.51 21.74 11.98
C LEU A 209 8.19 21.02 12.27
N ASN A 210 7.06 21.73 12.23
CA ASN A 210 5.76 21.12 12.54
C ASN A 210 5.26 20.25 11.39
N PHE A 211 5.57 20.61 10.14
CA PHE A 211 5.36 19.73 8.99
C PHE A 211 6.04 18.37 9.22
N ASN A 212 7.32 18.35 9.61
CA ASN A 212 8.05 17.11 9.88
C ASN A 212 7.48 16.32 11.06
N LYS A 213 7.05 17.00 12.12
CA LYS A 213 6.39 16.34 13.26
C LYS A 213 5.09 15.67 12.80
N GLN A 214 4.26 16.37 12.02
CA GLN A 214 3.02 15.80 11.50
C GLN A 214 3.31 14.66 10.53
N ALA A 215 4.31 14.78 9.65
CA ALA A 215 4.72 13.74 8.70
C ALA A 215 5.01 12.38 9.37
N LEU A 216 5.51 12.40 10.61
CA LEU A 216 5.86 11.23 11.42
C LEU A 216 4.82 10.84 12.48
N SER A 217 3.70 11.57 12.59
CA SER A 217 2.69 11.39 13.63
C SER A 217 1.63 10.34 13.29
N TYR A 218 1.83 9.55 12.24
CA TYR A 218 0.89 8.51 11.85
C TYR A 218 0.95 7.30 12.79
N GLU A 219 -0.19 6.63 12.89
CA GLU A 219 -0.30 5.30 13.45
C GLU A 219 -0.19 4.26 12.35
N VAL A 220 0.53 3.16 12.65
CA VAL A 220 0.68 2.05 11.70
C VAL A 220 -0.43 1.06 11.96
N PHE A 221 -1.30 0.89 10.97
CA PHE A 221 -2.29 -0.17 10.95
C PHE A 221 -1.77 -1.31 10.08
N SER A 222 -1.81 -2.53 10.61
CA SER A 222 -1.25 -3.66 9.89
C SER A 222 -2.10 -4.91 9.98
N VAL A 223 -2.16 -5.66 8.88
CA VAL A 223 -2.80 -6.97 8.82
C VAL A 223 -1.86 -7.98 8.22
N SER A 224 -1.90 -9.20 8.73
CA SER A 224 -0.97 -10.24 8.33
C SER A 224 -1.72 -11.30 7.54
N MET A 225 -1.30 -11.51 6.29
CA MET A 225 -2.00 -12.34 5.30
C MET A 225 -1.12 -13.50 4.83
N ASP A 226 -1.67 -14.71 4.77
CA ASP A 226 -0.94 -15.90 4.31
C ASP A 226 -0.96 -16.01 2.78
N LEU A 227 0.20 -15.77 2.14
CA LEU A 227 0.41 -15.94 0.71
C LEU A 227 0.16 -17.41 0.32
N LEU A 228 -1.01 -17.66 -0.27
CA LEU A 228 -1.31 -18.97 -0.88
C LEU A 228 -0.45 -19.11 -2.14
N ASP A 229 0.36 -20.18 -2.16
CA ASP A 229 1.18 -20.64 -3.29
C ASP A 229 0.29 -21.06 -4.48
#